data_AF-A0A847LK97-F1
#
_entry.id   AF-A0A847LK97-F1
#
_cell.length_a   1.000
_cell.length_b   1.000
_cell.length_c   1.000
_cell.angle_alpha   90.00
_cell.angle_beta   90.00
_cell.angle_gamma   90.00
#
_symmetry.space_group_name_H-M   'P 1'
#
loop_
_entity.id
_entity.type
_entity.pdbx_description
1 polymer ?
#
loop_
_entity_poly.entity_id
_entity_poly.type
_entity_poly.pdbx_seq_one_letter_code
_entity_poly.pdbx_strand_id
1 'polypeptide(L)'
;EVISPSTSSRDAILKRRRYERAGAREFWMVHPVDRMVTVFRLGADGTFDKPVYYDDTGKIEVAAVSGLEVDLALVFPPLPRVVRESPAPYRPRE
;
A
#
# COMPACT_ATOMS: atom_id res chain seq x y z
N GLU A 1 -6.90 3.79 -3.18
CA GLU A 1 -7.58 2.56 -2.70
C GLU A 1 -6.73 1.93 -1.60
N VAL A 2 -7.34 1.59 -0.46
CA VAL A 2 -6.68 0.81 0.59
C VAL A 2 -7.25 -0.60 0.54
N ILE A 3 -6.42 -1.60 0.24
CA ILE A 3 -6.90 -2.96 0.01
C ILE A 3 -7.26 -3.65 1.33
N SER A 4 -8.42 -4.31 1.36
CA SER A 4 -8.77 -5.27 2.41
C SER A 4 -8.24 -6.67 2.08
N PRO A 5 -7.71 -7.44 3.05
CA PRO A 5 -7.23 -8.80 2.83
C PRO A 5 -8.27 -9.74 2.18
N SER A 6 -9.56 -9.48 2.44
CA SER A 6 -10.67 -10.39 2.13
C SER A 6 -11.29 -10.20 0.75
N THR A 7 -11.03 -9.06 0.08
CA THR A 7 -11.66 -8.68 -1.20
C THR A 7 -10.65 -8.33 -2.31
N SER A 8 -9.38 -8.66 -2.07
CA SER A 8 -8.20 -7.97 -2.61
C SER A 8 -8.05 -7.96 -4.14
N SER A 9 -8.09 -9.11 -4.82
CA SER A 9 -7.58 -9.16 -6.20
C SER A 9 -8.59 -8.68 -7.25
N ARG A 10 -9.83 -9.16 -7.20
CA ARG A 10 -10.82 -8.89 -8.25
C ARG A 10 -11.33 -7.44 -8.21
N ASP A 11 -11.56 -6.92 -7.01
CA ASP A 11 -12.07 -5.56 -6.82
C ASP A 11 -11.01 -4.52 -7.20
N ALA A 12 -9.75 -4.74 -6.82
CA ALA A 12 -8.65 -3.85 -7.18
C ALA A 12 -8.43 -3.78 -8.71
N ILE A 13 -8.53 -4.91 -9.43
CA ILE A 13 -8.45 -4.93 -10.90
C ILE A 13 -9.61 -4.16 -11.53
N LEU A 14 -10.84 -4.39 -11.05
CA LEU A 14 -12.03 -3.74 -11.61
C LEU A 14 -12.00 -2.23 -11.37
N LYS A 15 -11.66 -1.80 -10.14
CA LYS A 15 -11.51 -0.39 -9.78
C LYS A 15 -10.41 0.27 -10.61
N ARG A 16 -9.22 -0.35 -10.72
CA ARG A 16 -8.14 0.18 -11.56
C ARG A 16 -8.62 0.45 -12.99
N ARG A 17 -9.27 -0.54 -13.64
CA ARG A 17 -9.83 -0.36 -14.99
C ARG A 17 -10.88 0.75 -15.06
N ARG A 18 -11.67 0.93 -14.01
CA ARG A 18 -12.69 2.00 -13.96
C ARG A 18 -12.06 3.39 -13.86
N TYR A 19 -11.04 3.55 -13.01
CA TYR A 19 -10.32 4.81 -12.86
C TYR A 19 -9.49 5.15 -14.11
N GLU A 20 -8.90 4.14 -14.74
CA GLU A 20 -8.19 4.28 -16.02
C GLU A 20 -9.13 4.83 -17.10
N ARG A 21 -10.29 4.19 -17.30
CA ARG A 21 -11.32 4.64 -18.25
C ARG A 21 -11.89 6.02 -17.92
N ALA A 22 -11.88 6.42 -16.66
CA ALA A 22 -12.31 7.73 -16.22
C ALA A 22 -11.21 8.82 -16.42
N GLY A 23 -10.00 8.44 -16.84
CA GLY A 23 -8.90 9.38 -17.04
C GLY A 23 -8.30 9.91 -15.74
N ALA A 24 -8.37 9.14 -14.65
CA ALA A 24 -7.71 9.53 -13.40
C ALA A 24 -6.19 9.64 -13.63
N ARG A 25 -5.59 10.81 -13.31
CA ARG A 25 -4.16 11.07 -13.56
C ARG A 25 -3.25 10.11 -12.81
N GLU A 26 -3.62 9.76 -11.59
CA GLU A 26 -2.91 8.80 -10.75
C GLU A 26 -3.90 7.90 -10.01
N PHE A 27 -3.52 6.64 -9.81
CA PHE A 27 -4.27 5.69 -9.00
C PHE A 27 -3.32 4.97 -8.05
N TRP A 28 -3.55 5.18 -6.75
CA TRP A 28 -2.68 4.68 -5.69
C TRP A 28 -3.37 3.53 -4.98
N MET A 29 -2.65 2.42 -4.83
CA MET A 29 -3.11 1.21 -4.20
C MET A 29 -2.21 0.92 -2.99
N VAL A 30 -2.79 1.01 -1.80
CA VAL A 30 -2.08 0.76 -0.54
C VAL A 30 -2.35 -0.67 -0.13
N HIS A 31 -1.28 -1.42 0.16
CA HIS A 31 -1.31 -2.79 0.68
C HIS A 31 -0.91 -2.74 2.16
N PRO A 32 -1.88 -2.70 3.11
CA PRO A 32 -1.57 -2.50 4.52
C PRO A 32 -0.79 -3.67 5.15
N VAL A 33 -1.05 -4.89 4.67
CA VAL A 33 -0.41 -6.12 5.17
C VAL A 33 1.03 -6.19 4.68
N ASP A 34 1.25 -5.99 3.39
CA ASP A 34 2.59 -6.01 2.77
C ASP A 34 3.37 -4.71 3.01
N ARG A 35 2.73 -3.71 3.63
CA ARG A 35 3.28 -2.38 3.92
C ARG A 35 3.95 -1.74 2.70
N MET A 36 3.23 -1.71 1.60
CA MET A 36 3.71 -1.14 0.35
C MET A 36 2.61 -0.37 -0.39
N VAL A 37 3.03 0.53 -1.26
CA VAL A 37 2.14 1.31 -2.13
C VAL A 37 2.50 1.06 -3.58
N THR A 38 1.48 0.79 -4.40
CA THR A 38 1.58 0.70 -5.86
C THR A 38 0.94 1.94 -6.47
N VAL A 39 1.70 2.70 -7.25
CA VAL A 39 1.23 3.92 -7.93
C VAL A 39 1.17 3.67 -9.43
N PHE A 40 -0.02 3.87 -10.01
CA PHE A 40 -0.25 3.89 -11.45
C PHE A 40 -0.40 5.34 -11.90
N ARG A 41 0.23 5.71 -13.02
CA ARG A 41 0.13 7.04 -13.63
C ARG A 41 -0.45 6.92 -15.02
N LEU A 42 -1.32 7.86 -15.37
CA LEU A 42 -1.96 7.86 -16.68
C LEU A 42 -0.97 8.30 -17.75
N GLY A 43 -0.71 7.41 -18.70
CA GLY A 43 0.12 7.66 -19.86
C GLY A 43 -0.58 8.50 -20.92
N ALA A 44 0.19 8.94 -21.91
CA ALA A 44 -0.32 9.76 -23.01
C ALA A 44 -1.33 9.02 -23.91
N ASP A 45 -1.36 7.69 -23.86
CA ASP A 45 -2.30 6.83 -24.60
C ASP A 45 -3.64 6.65 -23.89
N GLY A 46 -3.83 7.28 -22.72
CA GLY A 46 -5.06 7.17 -21.93
C GLY A 46 -5.16 5.87 -21.13
N THR A 47 -4.06 5.12 -20.99
CA THR A 47 -3.98 3.94 -20.14
C THR A 47 -3.00 4.14 -18.99
N PHE A 48 -3.06 3.31 -17.95
CA PHE A 48 -2.05 3.38 -16.90
C PHE A 48 -0.74 2.75 -17.33
N ASP A 49 0.34 3.50 -17.15
CA ASP A 49 1.71 3.02 -17.33
C ASP A 49 2.07 1.92 -16.32
N LYS A 50 3.27 1.36 -16.49
CA LYS A 50 3.84 0.39 -15.54
C LYS A 50 3.82 0.99 -14.12
N PRO A 51 3.34 0.23 -13.11
CA PRO A 51 3.27 0.72 -11.76
C PRO A 51 4.66 0.99 -11.18
N VAL A 52 4.73 1.98 -10.31
CA VAL A 52 5.88 2.22 -9.42
C VAL A 52 5.52 1.71 -8.03
N TYR A 53 6.47 1.05 -7.38
CA TYR A 53 6.31 0.48 -6.05
C TYR A 53 7.12 1.28 -5.03
N TYR A 54 6.52 1.51 -3.88
CA TYR A 54 7.17 2.18 -2.75
C TYR A 54 6.96 1.35 -1.49
N ASP A 55 8.00 1.24 -0.66
CA ASP A 55 7.91 0.68 0.68
C ASP A 55 7.30 1.70 1.66
N ASP A 56 7.14 1.30 2.91
CA ASP A 56 6.55 2.11 3.97
C ASP A 56 7.45 3.25 4.49
N THR A 57 8.64 3.43 3.93
CA THR A 57 9.57 4.53 4.26
C THR A 57 9.74 5.53 3.12
N GLY A 58 9.14 5.24 1.96
CA GLY A 58 9.23 6.08 0.77
C GLY A 58 8.55 7.43 0.92
N LYS A 59 9.08 8.42 0.20
CA LYS A 59 8.44 9.72 -0.03
C LYS A 59 8.01 9.80 -1.47
N ILE A 60 6.75 10.17 -1.70
CA ILE A 60 6.15 10.21 -3.03
C ILE A 60 5.64 11.61 -3.33
N GLU A 61 6.20 12.25 -4.35
CA GLU A 61 5.58 13.43 -4.95
C GLU A 61 4.34 13.04 -5.75
N VAL A 62 3.24 13.75 -5.51
CA VAL A 62 1.96 13.55 -6.18
C VAL A 62 2.01 14.26 -7.53
N ALA A 63 2.15 13.51 -8.63
CA ALA A 63 2.26 14.13 -9.94
C ALA A 63 0.99 14.87 -10.36
N ALA A 64 -0.16 14.49 -9.80
CA ALA A 64 -1.42 15.20 -10.03
C ALA A 64 -1.52 16.56 -9.32
N VAL A 65 -0.73 16.80 -8.27
CA VAL A 65 -0.80 17.98 -7.40
C VAL A 65 0.61 18.50 -7.12
N SER A 66 1.04 19.50 -7.88
CA SER A 66 2.37 20.10 -7.74
C SER A 66 2.65 20.58 -6.32
N GLY A 67 3.79 20.17 -5.75
CA GLY A 67 4.23 20.57 -4.41
C GLY A 67 3.66 19.74 -3.26
N LEU A 68 2.86 18.71 -3.54
CA LEU A 68 2.41 17.76 -2.53
C LEU A 68 3.34 16.54 -2.49
N GLU A 69 4.00 16.33 -1.34
CA GLU A 69 4.76 15.13 -1.02
C GLU A 69 4.01 14.34 0.06
N VAL A 70 3.94 13.02 -0.12
CA VAL A 70 3.40 12.08 0.88
C VAL A 70 4.55 11.27 1.45
N ASP A 71 4.77 11.41 2.76
CA ASP A 71 5.69 10.57 3.53
C ASP A 71 4.95 9.30 3.99
N LEU A 72 5.34 8.15 3.45
CA LEU A 72 4.68 6.87 3.76
C LEU A 72 4.94 6.39 5.18
N ALA A 73 6.00 6.86 5.84
CA ALA A 73 6.25 6.52 7.24
C ALA A 73 5.18 7.10 8.18
N LEU A 74 4.49 8.17 7.75
CA LEU A 74 3.33 8.73 8.45
C LEU A 74 2.04 7.94 8.17
N VAL A 75 1.97 7.26 7.03
CA VAL A 75 0.79 6.48 6.60
C VAL A 75 0.78 5.11 7.27
N PHE A 76 1.94 4.46 7.38
CA PHE A 76 2.05 3.15 8.00
C PHE A 76 2.51 3.27 9.47
N PRO A 77 1.67 2.88 10.45
CA PRO A 77 2.08 2.93 11.85
C PRO A 77 3.30 2.02 12.10
N PRO A 78 4.15 2.32 13.09
CA PRO A 78 5.27 1.46 13.43
C PRO A 78 4.78 0.06 13.80
N LEU A 79 5.53 -0.97 13.38
CA LEU A 79 5.21 -2.34 13.74
C LEU A 79 5.23 -2.50 15.27
N PRO A 80 4.25 -3.19 15.86
CA PRO A 80 4.25 -3.41 17.30
C PRO A 80 5.52 -4.16 17.70
N ARG A 81 6.11 -3.75 18.83
CA ARG A 81 7.28 -4.44 19.39
C ARG A 81 6.86 -5.85 19.79
N VAL A 82 7.25 -6.85 19.00
CA VAL A 82 7.00 -8.25 19.35
C VAL A 82 7.92 -8.65 20.49
N VAL A 83 7.38 -8.71 21.70
CA VAL A 83 8.06 -9.29 22.86
C VAL A 83 7.80 -10.80 22.81
N ARG A 84 8.83 -11.60 22.54
CA ARG A 84 8.77 -13.05 22.71
C ARG A 84 9.20 -13.36 24.14
N GLU A 85 8.25 -13.65 25.02
CA GLU A 85 8.58 -14.24 26.31
C GLU A 85 8.99 -15.70 26.09
N SER A 86 10.10 -16.11 26.71
CA SER A 86 10.48 -17.52 26.75
C SER A 86 9.39 -18.29 27.50
N PRO A 87 8.96 -19.47 27.02
CA PRO A 87 8.00 -20.29 27.74
C PRO A 87 8.47 -20.51 29.18
N ALA A 88 7.55 -20.44 30.13
CA ALA A 88 7.88 -20.74 31.52
C ALA A 88 8.55 -22.13 31.59
N PRO A 89 9.68 -22.28 32.31
CA PRO A 89 10.35 -23.57 32.42
C PRO A 89 9.38 -24.56 33.09
N TYR A 90 9.23 -25.72 32.46
CA TYR A 90 8.37 -26.78 32.99
C TYR A 90 8.87 -27.21 34.38
N ARG A 91 7.99 -27.13 35.38
CA ARG A 91 8.21 -27.70 36.71
C ARG A 91 7.31 -28.93 36.87
N PRO A 92 7.86 -30.16 36.91
CA PRO A 92 7.07 -31.33 37.28
C PRO A 92 6.59 -31.18 38.73
N ARG A 93 5.40 -31.72 39.03
CA ARG A 93 4.90 -31.82 40.41
C ARG A 93 5.53 -33.04 41.09
N GLU A 94 6.05 -32.85 42.30
CA GLU A 94 6.45 -33.92 43.22
C GLU A 94 5.24 -34.69 43.77
#